data_AF-A0A369M6L4-F1
#
_entry.id   AF-A0A369M6L4-F1
#
_cell.length_a   1.000
_cell.length_b   1.000
_cell.length_c   1.000
_cell.angle_alpha   90.00
_cell.angle_beta   90.00
_cell.angle_gamma   90.00
#
_symmetry.space_group_name_H-M   'P 1'
#
loop_
_entity.id
_entity.type
_entity.pdbx_description
1 polymer ?
#
loop_
_entity_poly.entity_id
_entity_poly.type
_entity_poly.pdbx_seq_one_letter_code
_entity_poly.pdbx_strand_id
1 'polypeptide(L)'
;MVAVAAMPLLLAFLFAAIDLGRVAFLGAEASTAAHAVCRCVEAAPSAAGSPDRLREAALEAAPSLGAAELELSAAAEVGDAVEREIAYRLHDDEDGSFAVRTLRARTRSVAVELTVRARYLTPLGSLLSEKGADPAFACTARACGSIDETARGEAA
;
A
#
# COMPACT_ATOMS: atom_id res chain seq x y z
N MET A 1 43.74 -19.07 15.15
CA MET A 1 42.64 -19.63 15.97
C MET A 1 41.45 -18.69 16.12
N VAL A 2 41.64 -17.39 16.42
CA VAL A 2 40.53 -16.41 16.58
C VAL A 2 39.66 -16.27 15.32
N ALA A 3 40.26 -16.21 14.13
CA ALA A 3 39.50 -16.07 12.88
C ALA A 3 38.54 -17.26 12.63
N VAL A 4 38.95 -18.50 12.91
CA VAL A 4 38.13 -19.70 12.70
C VAL A 4 36.95 -19.74 13.67
N ALA A 5 37.13 -19.26 14.90
CA ALA A 5 36.05 -19.18 15.89
C ALA A 5 35.05 -18.04 15.62
N ALA A 6 35.48 -16.97 14.95
CA ALA A 6 34.63 -15.83 14.61
C ALA A 6 33.78 -16.04 13.34
N MET A 7 34.20 -16.94 12.43
CA MET A 7 33.50 -17.18 11.16
C MET A 7 32.01 -17.52 11.29
N PRO A 8 31.58 -18.41 12.22
CA PRO A 8 30.16 -18.73 12.37
C PRO A 8 29.32 -17.51 12.78
N LEU A 9 29.86 -16.64 13.63
CA LEU A 9 29.20 -15.42 14.07
C LEU A 9 29.08 -14.42 12.92
N LEU A 10 30.15 -14.24 12.15
CA LEU A 10 30.15 -13.35 10.98
C LEU A 10 29.18 -13.84 9.90
N LEU A 11 29.09 -15.15 9.67
CA LEU A 11 28.14 -15.74 8.74
C LEU A 11 26.69 -15.57 9.21
N ALA A 12 26.41 -15.83 10.50
CA ALA A 12 25.08 -15.61 11.06
C ALA A 12 24.65 -14.13 10.94
N PHE A 13 25.57 -13.20 11.22
CA PHE A 13 25.31 -11.78 11.06
C PHE A 13 25.06 -11.40 9.59
N LEU A 14 25.87 -11.90 8.65
CA LEU A 14 25.67 -11.67 7.22
C LEU A 14 24.32 -12.21 6.75
N PHE A 15 23.93 -13.40 7.21
CA PHE A 15 22.65 -14.01 6.86
C PHE A 15 21.48 -13.18 7.37
N ALA A 16 21.54 -12.75 8.63
CA ALA A 16 20.54 -11.85 9.20
C ALA A 16 20.45 -10.53 8.42
N ALA A 17 21.59 -9.96 8.02
CA ALA A 17 21.61 -8.72 7.24
C ALA A 17 20.97 -8.88 5.84
N ILE A 18 21.23 -10.01 5.16
CA ILE A 18 20.63 -10.31 3.85
C ILE A 18 19.11 -10.45 3.97
N ASP A 19 18.64 -11.26 4.92
CA ASP A 19 17.21 -11.48 5.11
C ASP A 19 16.48 -10.21 5.57
N LEU A 20 17.08 -9.44 6.48
CA LEU A 20 16.53 -8.14 6.90
C LEU A 20 16.48 -7.16 5.74
N GLY A 21 17.52 -7.12 4.91
CA GLY A 21 17.55 -6.32 3.68
C GLY A 21 16.41 -6.69 2.74
N ARG A 22 16.14 -7.98 2.56
CA ARG A 22 15.00 -8.46 1.74
C ARG A 22 13.66 -8.05 2.32
N VAL A 23 13.46 -8.23 3.63
CA VAL A 23 12.22 -7.83 4.32
C VAL A 23 11.98 -6.33 4.17
N ALA A 24 12.99 -5.51 4.41
CA ALA A 24 12.91 -4.05 4.30
C ALA A 24 12.61 -3.61 2.86
N PHE A 25 13.31 -4.20 1.88
CA PHE A 25 13.08 -3.94 0.46
C PHE A 25 11.65 -4.28 0.03
N LEU A 26 11.18 -5.50 0.32
CA LEU A 26 9.82 -5.92 -0.02
C LEU A 26 8.75 -5.13 0.73
N GLY A 27 9.01 -4.70 1.96
CA GLY A 27 8.12 -3.81 2.69
C GLY A 27 7.97 -2.44 2.04
N ALA A 28 9.07 -1.85 1.56
CA ALA A 28 9.04 -0.59 0.82
C ALA A 28 8.29 -0.72 -0.51
N GLU A 29 8.56 -1.78 -1.28
CA GLU A 29 7.87 -2.07 -2.54
C GLU A 29 6.38 -2.33 -2.32
N ALA A 30 6.01 -3.09 -1.28
CA ALA A 30 4.61 -3.31 -0.91
C ALA A 30 3.89 -1.99 -0.56
N SER A 31 4.56 -1.07 0.13
CA SER A 31 4.02 0.26 0.42
C SER A 31 3.80 1.09 -0.84
N THR A 32 4.78 1.12 -1.76
CA THR A 32 4.65 1.80 -3.05
C THR A 32 3.47 1.22 -3.86
N ALA A 33 3.39 -0.11 -3.93
CA ALA A 33 2.30 -0.82 -4.60
C ALA A 33 0.94 -0.51 -3.97
N ALA A 34 0.82 -0.54 -2.64
CA ALA A 34 -0.44 -0.26 -1.94
C ALA A 34 -0.98 1.15 -2.28
N HIS A 35 -0.12 2.15 -2.35
CA HIS A 35 -0.52 3.51 -2.77
C HIS A 35 -0.92 3.58 -4.24
N ALA A 36 -0.22 2.86 -5.13
CA ALA A 36 -0.58 2.81 -6.54
C ALA A 36 -1.95 2.13 -6.76
N VAL A 37 -2.20 1.02 -6.06
CA VAL A 37 -3.50 0.35 -6.06
C VAL A 37 -4.59 1.27 -5.50
N CYS A 38 -4.30 2.00 -4.42
CA CYS A 38 -5.23 2.99 -3.86
C CYS A 38 -5.60 4.05 -4.91
N ARG A 39 -4.62 4.64 -5.60
CA ARG A 39 -4.86 5.60 -6.69
C ARG A 39 -5.64 5.00 -7.85
N CYS A 40 -5.38 3.72 -8.19
CA CYS A 40 -6.14 3.01 -9.22
C CYS A 40 -7.63 2.90 -8.84
N VAL A 41 -7.93 2.56 -7.59
CA VAL A 41 -9.31 2.47 -7.07
C VAL A 41 -9.96 3.84 -6.94
N GLU A 42 -9.21 4.88 -6.55
CA GLU A 42 -9.71 6.27 -6.55
C GLU A 42 -10.11 6.73 -7.95
N ALA A 43 -9.29 6.42 -8.97
CA ALA A 43 -9.57 6.78 -10.35
C ALA A 43 -10.70 5.94 -10.96
N ALA A 44 -10.81 4.67 -10.57
CA ALA A 44 -11.80 3.73 -11.07
C ALA A 44 -12.34 2.85 -9.92
N PRO A 45 -13.42 3.26 -9.24
CA PRO A 45 -13.94 2.54 -8.07
C PRO A 45 -14.37 1.10 -8.36
N SER A 46 -14.73 0.79 -9.62
CA SER A 46 -15.03 -0.58 -10.07
C SER A 46 -13.83 -1.52 -10.03
N ALA A 47 -12.60 -1.01 -9.97
CA ALA A 47 -11.38 -1.81 -9.86
C ALA A 47 -11.27 -2.53 -8.51
N ALA A 48 -11.91 -2.03 -7.44
CA ALA A 48 -11.89 -2.68 -6.13
C ALA A 48 -12.41 -4.14 -6.15
N GLY A 49 -13.32 -4.46 -7.07
CA GLY A 49 -13.84 -5.82 -7.26
C GLY A 49 -13.02 -6.70 -8.20
N SER A 50 -11.87 -6.24 -8.72
CA SER A 50 -11.08 -6.95 -9.73
C SER A 50 -9.65 -7.21 -9.22
N PRO A 51 -9.38 -8.40 -8.65
CA PRO A 51 -8.05 -8.76 -8.15
C PRO A 51 -6.95 -8.61 -9.20
N ASP A 52 -7.24 -8.95 -10.46
CA ASP A 52 -6.29 -8.84 -11.56
C ASP A 52 -5.88 -7.38 -11.83
N ARG A 53 -6.83 -6.44 -11.80
CA ARG A 53 -6.52 -5.01 -11.95
C ARG A 53 -5.73 -4.45 -10.77
N LEU A 54 -6.06 -4.87 -9.55
CA LEU A 54 -5.29 -4.48 -8.36
C LEU A 54 -3.85 -5.01 -8.47
N ARG A 55 -3.70 -6.26 -8.92
CA ARG A 55 -2.38 -6.87 -9.14
C ARG A 55 -1.61 -6.16 -10.25
N GLU A 56 -2.23 -5.83 -11.37
CA GLU A 56 -1.61 -5.10 -12.47
C GLU A 56 -1.10 -3.73 -12.00
N ALA A 57 -1.94 -2.95 -11.31
CA ALA A 57 -1.55 -1.65 -10.77
C ALA A 57 -0.41 -1.74 -9.74
N ALA A 58 -0.40 -2.80 -8.91
CA ALA A 58 0.68 -3.06 -7.97
C ALA A 58 2.00 -3.35 -8.71
N LEU A 59 1.97 -4.21 -9.73
CA LEU A 59 3.16 -4.64 -10.48
C LEU A 59 3.70 -3.54 -11.42
N GLU A 60 2.83 -2.68 -11.94
CA GLU A 60 3.27 -1.51 -12.72
C GLU A 60 4.10 -0.54 -11.85
N ALA A 61 3.67 -0.31 -10.60
CA ALA A 61 4.36 0.58 -9.68
C ALA A 61 5.57 -0.06 -8.97
N ALA A 62 5.50 -1.37 -8.69
CA ALA A 62 6.54 -2.13 -8.01
C ALA A 62 6.82 -3.46 -8.76
N PRO A 63 7.53 -3.41 -9.91
CA PRO A 63 7.76 -4.59 -10.75
C PRO A 63 8.52 -5.71 -10.06
N SER A 64 9.30 -5.37 -9.03
CA SER A 64 10.08 -6.35 -8.26
C SER A 64 9.19 -7.36 -7.52
N LEU A 65 7.92 -7.01 -7.25
CA LEU A 65 6.93 -7.89 -6.64
C LEU A 65 6.41 -8.97 -7.60
N GLY A 66 6.76 -8.89 -8.90
CA GLY A 66 6.38 -9.87 -9.92
C GLY A 66 7.29 -11.08 -9.99
N ALA A 67 8.31 -11.18 -9.12
CA ALA A 67 9.21 -12.32 -9.08
C ALA A 67 8.44 -13.63 -8.77
N ALA A 68 8.82 -14.72 -9.44
CA ALA A 68 8.06 -15.99 -9.42
C ALA A 68 7.98 -16.63 -8.03
N GLU A 69 8.93 -16.33 -7.14
CA GLU A 69 8.99 -16.82 -5.76
C GLU A 69 8.16 -15.99 -4.76
N LEU A 70 7.44 -14.96 -5.23
CA LEU A 70 6.62 -14.08 -4.41
C LEU A 70 5.13 -14.35 -4.61
N GLU A 71 4.39 -14.39 -3.52
CA GLU A 71 2.94 -14.41 -3.55
C GLU A 71 2.42 -13.02 -3.19
N LEU A 72 1.69 -12.40 -4.10
CA LEU A 72 1.13 -11.07 -3.94
C LEU A 72 -0.40 -11.17 -3.89
N SER A 73 -0.99 -10.63 -2.84
CA SER A 73 -2.43 -10.48 -2.65
C SER A 73 -2.75 -9.01 -2.38
N ALA A 74 -3.80 -8.49 -3.02
CA ALA A 74 -4.28 -7.13 -2.81
C ALA A 74 -5.80 -7.16 -2.65
N ALA A 75 -6.28 -6.43 -1.64
CA ALA A 75 -7.69 -6.23 -1.38
C ALA A 75 -7.95 -4.72 -1.27
N ALA A 76 -9.09 -4.28 -1.80
CA ALA A 76 -9.52 -2.90 -1.74
C ALA A 76 -10.97 -2.82 -1.30
N GLU A 77 -11.26 -1.88 -0.42
CA GLU A 77 -12.58 -1.58 0.10
C GLU A 77 -12.91 -0.13 -0.21
N VAL A 78 -14.10 0.09 -0.77
CA VAL A 78 -14.66 1.43 -0.98
C VAL A 78 -15.82 1.58 -0.01
N GLY A 79 -15.69 2.54 0.91
CA GLY A 79 -16.71 2.84 1.89
C GLY A 79 -17.93 3.55 1.31
N ASP A 80 -18.95 3.70 2.16
CA ASP A 80 -20.15 4.45 1.81
C ASP A 80 -19.86 5.93 1.53
N ALA A 81 -20.73 6.55 0.73
CA ALA A 81 -20.65 7.97 0.46
C ALA A 81 -21.05 8.77 1.71
N VAL A 82 -20.13 9.62 2.14
CA VAL A 82 -20.32 10.58 3.23
C VAL A 82 -20.48 11.97 2.61
N GLU A 83 -21.61 12.59 2.90
CA GLU A 83 -21.90 13.97 2.53
C GLU A 83 -21.49 14.91 3.67
N ARG A 84 -20.81 16.00 3.34
CA ARG A 84 -20.36 17.03 4.29
C ARG A 84 -20.58 18.41 3.71
N GLU A 85 -21.15 19.29 4.51
CA GLU A 85 -21.23 20.71 4.18
C GLU A 85 -19.91 21.40 4.57
N ILE A 86 -19.25 22.00 3.59
CA ILE A 86 -17.99 22.72 3.76
C ILE A 86 -18.27 24.20 3.51
N ALA A 87 -18.13 25.00 4.55
CA ALA A 87 -18.16 26.45 4.43
C ALA A 87 -16.81 26.96 3.94
N TYR A 88 -16.81 27.73 2.86
CA TYR A 88 -15.62 28.43 2.35
C TYR A 88 -15.92 29.91 2.19
N ARG A 89 -14.86 30.73 2.22
CA ARG A 89 -14.96 32.18 1.99
C ARG A 89 -14.45 32.48 0.61
N LEU A 90 -15.28 33.15 -0.19
CA LEU A 90 -14.89 33.67 -1.49
C LEU A 90 -14.77 35.20 -1.36
N HIS A 91 -13.69 35.76 -1.88
CA HIS A 91 -13.53 37.21 -1.93
C HIS A 91 -14.50 37.80 -2.96
N ASP A 92 -15.12 38.91 -2.60
CA ASP A 92 -15.99 39.69 -3.47
C ASP A 92 -15.31 41.02 -3.80
N ASP A 93 -14.97 41.20 -5.08
CA ASP A 93 -14.24 42.36 -5.58
C ASP A 93 -15.10 43.64 -5.63
N GLU A 94 -16.45 43.54 -5.66
CA GLU A 94 -17.33 44.73 -5.69
C GLU A 94 -17.36 45.44 -4.34
N ASP A 95 -17.54 44.68 -3.26
CA ASP A 95 -17.68 45.22 -1.90
C ASP A 95 -16.40 45.08 -1.05
N GLY A 96 -15.33 44.50 -1.61
CA GLY A 96 -14.07 44.24 -0.90
C GLY A 96 -14.22 43.28 0.29
N SER A 97 -15.26 42.44 0.26
CA SER A 97 -15.68 41.62 1.40
C SER A 97 -15.39 40.13 1.18
N PHE A 98 -15.70 39.30 2.19
CA PHE A 98 -15.63 37.84 2.06
C PHE A 98 -17.03 37.27 2.25
N ALA A 99 -17.60 36.74 1.17
CA ALA A 99 -18.88 36.07 1.23
C ALA A 99 -18.66 34.61 1.67
N VAL A 100 -19.37 34.19 2.73
CA VAL A 100 -19.41 32.77 3.12
C VAL A 100 -20.32 32.03 2.15
N ARG A 101 -19.83 30.92 1.61
CA ARG A 101 -20.55 30.00 0.73
C ARG A 101 -20.45 28.60 1.31
N THR A 102 -21.46 27.79 1.08
CA THR A 102 -21.48 26.39 1.51
C THR A 102 -21.48 25.49 0.29
N LEU A 103 -20.53 24.57 0.23
CA LEU A 103 -20.47 23.48 -0.74
C LEU A 103 -20.93 22.19 -0.05
N ARG A 104 -21.77 21.39 -0.72
CA ARG A 104 -22.02 20.01 -0.32
C ARG A 104 -20.99 19.12 -1.01
N ALA A 105 -20.04 18.62 -0.23
CA ALA A 105 -19.04 17.68 -0.71
C ALA A 105 -19.51 16.26 -0.44
N ARG A 106 -19.40 15.39 -1.44
CA ARG A 106 -19.73 13.96 -1.31
C ARG A 106 -18.46 13.15 -1.54
N THR A 107 -18.05 12.37 -0.55
CA THR A 107 -16.79 11.61 -0.60
C THR A 107 -16.99 10.16 -0.22
N ARG A 108 -16.23 9.24 -0.81
CA ARG A 108 -16.13 7.84 -0.36
C ARG A 108 -14.73 7.57 0.14
N SER A 109 -14.59 6.84 1.25
CA SER A 109 -13.27 6.37 1.69
C SER A 109 -12.81 5.20 0.82
N VAL A 110 -11.51 5.12 0.59
CA VAL A 110 -10.86 3.96 -0.03
C VAL A 110 -9.83 3.42 0.95
N ALA A 111 -9.83 2.11 1.18
CA ALA A 111 -8.82 1.43 1.97
C ALA A 111 -8.26 0.26 1.15
N VAL A 112 -6.95 0.17 1.06
CA VAL A 112 -6.26 -0.90 0.36
C VAL A 112 -5.33 -1.60 1.33
N GLU A 113 -5.36 -2.92 1.31
CA GLU A 113 -4.41 -3.78 2.00
C GLU A 113 -3.71 -4.67 0.96
N LEU A 114 -2.39 -4.66 1.00
CA LEU A 114 -1.54 -5.43 0.10
C LEU A 114 -0.59 -6.29 0.93
N THR A 115 -0.56 -7.58 0.63
CA THR A 115 0.28 -8.57 1.31
C THR A 115 1.23 -9.20 0.30
N VAL A 116 2.52 -9.16 0.61
CA VAL A 116 3.58 -9.87 -0.13
C VAL A 116 4.13 -10.97 0.78
N ARG A 117 3.98 -12.22 0.38
CA ARG A 117 4.60 -13.36 1.05
C ARG A 117 5.83 -13.80 0.28
N ALA A 118 6.92 -14.05 1.00
CA ALA A 118 8.22 -14.40 0.44
C ALA A 118 8.96 -15.37 1.35
N ARG A 119 9.85 -16.18 0.75
CA ARG A 119 10.79 -17.03 1.52
C ARG A 119 12.03 -16.25 1.95
N TYR A 120 12.63 -16.65 3.06
CA TYR A 120 13.97 -16.18 3.41
C TYR A 120 15.01 -16.65 2.39
N LEU A 121 16.06 -15.85 2.16
CA LEU A 121 17.15 -16.19 1.23
C LEU A 121 18.20 -17.08 1.89
N THR A 122 18.30 -17.03 3.21
CA THR A 122 19.34 -17.72 3.94
C THR A 122 18.79 -18.85 4.80
N PRO A 123 19.62 -19.83 5.19
CA PRO A 123 19.21 -20.90 6.10
C PRO A 123 18.73 -20.39 7.46
N LEU A 124 19.05 -19.14 7.83
CA LEU A 124 18.65 -18.56 9.10
C LEU A 124 17.12 -18.47 9.24
N GLY A 125 16.40 -18.25 8.13
CA GLY A 125 14.94 -18.28 8.12
C GLY A 125 14.33 -19.62 8.55
N SER A 126 15.01 -20.74 8.27
CA SER A 126 14.59 -22.07 8.73
C SER A 126 14.80 -22.29 10.23
N LEU A 127 15.72 -21.53 10.85
CA LEU A 127 15.92 -21.53 12.30
C LEU A 127 14.89 -20.68 13.03
N LEU A 128 14.34 -19.67 12.35
CA LEU A 128 13.31 -18.77 12.89
C LEU A 128 11.89 -19.31 12.70
N SER A 129 11.71 -20.26 11.78
CA SER A 129 10.40 -20.83 11.48
C SER A 129 10.07 -22.01 12.39
N GLU A 130 8.78 -22.18 12.68
CA GLU A 130 8.31 -23.35 13.40
C GLU A 130 8.69 -24.65 12.68
N LYS A 131 8.99 -25.69 13.44
CA LYS A 131 9.49 -26.96 12.90
C LYS A 131 8.43 -27.59 12.00
N GLY A 132 8.71 -27.63 10.69
CA GLY A 132 7.79 -28.16 9.67
C GLY A 132 7.01 -27.08 8.90
N ALA A 133 7.18 -25.81 9.23
CA ALA A 133 6.68 -24.69 8.43
C ALA A 133 7.68 -24.31 7.32
N ASP A 134 7.15 -23.87 6.17
CA ASP A 134 7.96 -23.29 5.09
C ASP A 134 8.52 -21.94 5.56
N PRO A 135 9.85 -21.71 5.52
CA PRO A 135 10.45 -20.51 6.07
C PRO A 135 10.15 -19.27 5.22
N ALA A 136 9.01 -18.67 5.52
CA ALA A 136 8.44 -17.52 4.83
C ALA A 136 8.07 -16.40 5.82
N PHE A 137 8.07 -15.19 5.30
CA PHE A 137 7.56 -14.01 5.97
C PHE A 137 6.51 -13.34 5.08
N ALA A 138 5.71 -12.46 5.67
CA ALA A 138 4.76 -11.63 4.96
C ALA A 138 4.99 -10.15 5.30
N CYS A 139 5.00 -9.31 4.28
CA CYS A 139 4.97 -7.86 4.42
C CYS A 139 3.55 -7.39 4.08
N THR A 140 2.90 -6.75 5.04
CA THR A 140 1.58 -6.14 4.86
C THR A 140 1.73 -4.62 4.78
N ALA A 141 1.19 -4.00 3.74
CA ALA A 141 1.13 -2.56 3.56
C ALA A 141 -0.31 -2.10 3.41
N ARG A 142 -0.64 -0.95 4.01
CA ARG A 142 -1.96 -0.34 3.93
C ARG A 142 -1.86 1.05 3.34
N ALA A 143 -2.76 1.38 2.43
CA ALA A 143 -2.95 2.72 1.91
C ALA A 143 -4.41 3.12 2.09
N CYS A 144 -4.63 4.41 2.38
CA CYS A 144 -5.96 4.98 2.52
C CYS A 144 -6.09 6.18 1.59
N GLY A 145 -7.28 6.36 1.06
CA GLY A 145 -7.59 7.35 0.05
C GLY A 145 -9.03 7.82 0.11
N SER A 146 -9.43 8.67 -0.83
CA SER A 146 -10.80 9.14 -0.94
C SER A 146 -11.18 9.49 -2.37
N ILE A 147 -12.40 9.13 -2.75
CA ILE A 147 -13.01 9.53 -4.03
C ILE A 147 -13.88 10.76 -3.78
N ASP A 148 -13.64 11.83 -4.54
CA ASP A 148 -14.49 13.01 -4.54
C ASP A 148 -15.60 12.88 -5.61
N GLU A 149 -16.85 12.80 -5.16
CA GLU A 149 -18.06 12.73 -6.01
C GLU A 149 -18.75 14.11 -6.16
N THR A 150 -18.15 15.19 -5.63
CA THR A 150 -18.76 16.53 -5.60
C THR A 150 -19.01 17.12 -7.00
N ALA A 151 -18.28 16.64 -8.02
CA ALA A 151 -18.45 17.03 -9.41
C ALA A 151 -19.38 16.09 -10.21
N ARG A 152 -20.65 15.98 -9.80
CA ARG A 152 -21.76 15.76 -10.72
C ARG A 152 -22.89 16.71 -10.37
N GLY A 153 -22.56 18.01 -10.35
CA GLY A 153 -23.57 19.04 -10.37
C GLY A 153 -24.38 18.92 -11.64
N GLU A 154 -25.65 18.51 -11.50
CA GLU A 154 -26.67 18.78 -12.51
C GLU A 154 -26.61 20.29 -12.81
N ALA A 155 -26.28 20.63 -14.05
CA ALA A 155 -26.64 21.93 -14.58
C ALA A 155 -28.17 21.99 -14.56
N ALA A 156 -28.70 22.65 -13.53
CA ALA A 156 -30.09 23.08 -13.47
C ALA A 156 -30.29 24.33 -14.34
#